data_AF-A0A3N4M0S4-F1
#
_entry.id   AF-A0A3N4M0S4-F1
#
_cell.length_a   1.000
_cell.length_b   1.000
_cell.length_c   1.000
_cell.angle_alpha   90.00
_cell.angle_beta   90.00
_cell.angle_gamma   90.00
#
_symmetry.space_group_name_H-M   'P 1'
#
loop_
_entity.id
_entity.type
_entity.pdbx_description
1 polymer ?
#
loop_
_entity_poly.entity_id
_entity_poly.type
_entity_poly.pdbx_seq_one_letter_code
_entity_poly.pdbx_strand_id
1 'polypeptide(L)'
;MAQPLGQEFGPQLNLNNLVQGLNPVIHEANLIPNIPLVGQANQVIHQLQQIQRDVQQTQRDVQHIRAELDLLPVKLYNAGAREHEPLVFPPGVAVAHPPLPTNRRELGNMTIAECQAAAAHLGLPVLQPNTLVADRRRQIAEHLGAPLR
;
A
#
# COMPACT_ATOMS: atom_id res chain seq x y z
N MET A 1 -24.85 10.57 5.79
CA MET A 1 -23.78 10.50 6.81
C MET A 1 -23.21 9.10 6.79
N ALA A 2 -22.11 8.89 6.06
CA ALA A 2 -21.47 7.58 5.98
C ALA A 2 -20.61 7.38 7.22
N GLN A 3 -20.91 6.36 8.02
CA GLN A 3 -20.10 5.97 9.16
C GLN A 3 -18.71 5.56 8.65
N PRO A 4 -17.61 6.11 9.20
CA PRO A 4 -16.30 5.54 8.92
C PRO A 4 -16.31 4.14 9.53
N LEU A 5 -16.03 3.12 8.72
CA LEU A 5 -15.65 1.79 9.18
C LEU A 5 -14.28 1.92 9.87
N GLY A 6 -14.32 2.48 11.07
CA GLY A 6 -13.30 2.46 12.10
C GLY A 6 -13.67 1.35 13.07
N GLN A 7 -13.67 0.11 12.60
CA GLN A 7 -13.39 -1.00 13.49
C GLN A 7 -11.88 -1.17 13.44
N GLU A 8 -11.21 -0.71 14.49
CA GLU A 8 -9.89 -1.19 14.87
C GLU A 8 -9.90 -2.71 14.73
N PHE A 9 -9.20 -3.22 13.72
CA PHE A 9 -8.67 -4.56 13.83
C PHE A 9 -7.78 -4.51 15.07
N GLY A 10 -8.19 -5.26 16.10
CA GLY A 10 -7.70 -5.15 17.47
C GLY A 10 -6.19 -5.28 17.64
N PRO A 11 -5.70 -5.31 18.89
CA PRO A 11 -4.27 -5.17 19.20
C PRO A 11 -3.42 -6.06 18.30
N GLN A 12 -2.40 -5.46 17.68
CA GLN A 12 -1.47 -6.14 16.80
C GLN A 12 -0.91 -7.36 17.53
N LEU A 13 -1.26 -8.56 17.06
CA LEU A 13 -0.90 -9.82 17.70
C LEU A 13 0.63 -9.97 17.69
N ASN A 14 1.27 -9.66 18.82
CA ASN A 14 2.72 -9.73 18.97
C ASN A 14 3.16 -11.16 19.32
N LEU A 15 3.15 -12.03 18.31
CA LEU A 15 3.61 -13.42 18.42
C LEU A 15 5.12 -13.53 18.67
N ASN A 16 5.91 -12.46 18.54
CA ASN A 16 7.34 -12.49 18.87
C ASN A 16 7.56 -12.76 20.36
N ASN A 17 6.75 -12.15 21.23
CA ASN A 17 6.87 -12.38 22.67
C ASN A 17 6.57 -13.84 23.03
N LEU A 18 5.63 -14.46 22.33
CA LEU A 18 5.27 -15.88 22.50
C LEU A 18 6.40 -16.81 22.00
N VAL A 19 6.92 -16.56 20.80
CA VAL A 19 8.03 -17.35 20.23
C VAL A 19 9.31 -17.18 21.06
N GLN A 20 9.60 -15.97 21.53
CA GLN A 20 10.74 -15.70 22.42
C GLN A 20 10.58 -16.38 23.78
N GLY A 21 9.35 -16.47 24.32
CA GLY A 21 9.08 -17.19 25.57
C GLY A 21 9.18 -18.73 25.43
N LEU A 22 8.90 -19.28 24.25
CA LEU A 22 8.96 -20.73 24.00
C LEU A 22 10.38 -21.24 23.75
N ASN A 23 11.26 -20.43 23.16
CA ASN A 23 12.66 -20.80 22.88
C ASN A 23 13.45 -21.32 24.10
N PRO A 24 13.47 -20.64 25.27
CA PRO A 24 14.21 -21.14 26.43
C PRO A 24 13.63 -22.44 26.99
N VAL A 25 12.29 -22.58 27.00
CA VAL A 25 11.60 -23.80 27.49
C VAL A 25 11.95 -25.02 26.62
N ILE A 26 12.10 -24.83 25.30
CA ILE A 26 12.48 -25.90 24.37
C ILE A 26 13.96 -26.26 24.50
N HIS A 27 14.83 -25.28 24.78
CA HIS A 27 16.23 -25.55 25.08
C HIS A 27 16.41 -26.38 26.35
N GLU A 28 15.63 -26.10 27.41
CA GLU A 28 15.65 -26.90 28.63
C GLU A 28 15.08 -28.31 28.43
N ALA A 29 13.98 -28.43 27.68
CA ALA A 29 13.39 -29.73 27.34
C ALA A 29 14.32 -30.61 26.48
N ASN A 30 15.21 -30.01 25.69
CA ASN A 30 16.22 -30.70 24.88
C ASN A 30 17.31 -31.40 25.70
N LEU A 31 17.50 -31.00 26.97
CA LEU A 31 18.47 -31.61 27.87
C LEU A 31 17.93 -32.88 28.54
N ILE A 32 16.63 -33.18 28.37
CA ILE A 32 16.00 -34.39 28.92
C ILE A 32 15.94 -35.44 27.80
N PRO A 33 16.70 -36.55 27.90
CA PRO A 33 16.67 -37.60 26.89
C PRO A 33 15.27 -38.21 26.76
N ASN A 34 14.87 -38.56 25.53
CA ASN A 34 13.66 -39.35 25.20
C ASN A 34 12.28 -38.67 25.31
N ILE A 35 12.17 -37.33 25.28
CA ILE A 35 10.86 -36.68 25.18
C ILE A 35 10.50 -36.35 23.72
N PRO A 36 9.45 -36.95 23.12
CA PRO A 36 8.99 -36.64 21.75
C PRO A 36 8.40 -35.23 21.58
N LEU A 37 8.28 -34.46 22.67
CA LEU A 37 7.68 -33.11 22.71
C LEU A 37 8.49 -32.08 21.90
N VAL A 38 9.81 -32.23 21.81
CA VAL A 38 10.70 -31.25 21.14
C VAL A 38 10.40 -31.16 19.63
N GLY A 39 10.12 -32.31 18.99
CA GLY A 39 9.78 -32.34 17.57
C GLY A 39 8.48 -31.60 17.26
N GLN A 40 7.46 -31.77 18.11
CA GLN A 40 6.19 -31.03 18.00
C GLN A 40 6.37 -29.54 18.29
N ALA A 41 7.18 -29.18 19.29
CA ALA A 41 7.43 -27.78 19.65
C ALA A 41 8.11 -27.00 18.52
N ASN A 42 9.10 -27.59 17.85
CA ASN A 42 9.75 -26.98 16.68
C ASN A 42 8.77 -26.80 15.51
N GLN A 43 7.87 -27.76 15.29
CA GLN A 43 6.83 -27.64 14.26
C GLN A 43 5.84 -26.51 14.58
N VAL A 44 5.43 -26.38 15.85
CA VAL A 44 4.55 -25.29 16.32
C VAL A 44 5.23 -23.93 16.18
N ILE A 45 6.53 -23.80 16.51
CA ILE A 45 7.26 -22.54 16.29
C ILE A 45 7.28 -22.17 14.81
N HIS A 46 7.59 -23.11 13.93
CA HIS A 46 7.60 -22.86 12.49
C HIS A 46 6.22 -22.41 11.98
N GLN A 47 5.15 -23.03 12.47
CA GLN A 47 3.77 -22.63 12.13
C GLN A 47 3.45 -21.23 12.65
N LEU A 48 3.83 -20.89 13.89
CA LEU A 48 3.63 -19.56 14.45
C LEU A 48 4.38 -18.47 13.67
N GLN A 49 5.61 -18.74 13.27
CA GLN A 49 6.40 -17.82 12.44
C GLN A 49 5.81 -17.64 11.03
N GLN A 50 5.21 -18.69 10.46
CA GLN A 50 4.51 -18.61 9.19
C GLN A 50 3.24 -17.75 9.32
N ILE A 51 2.39 -18.06 10.31
CA ILE A 51 1.15 -17.30 10.58
C ILE A 51 1.46 -15.82 10.79
N GLN A 52 2.53 -15.48 11.50
CA GLN A 52 2.92 -14.10 11.73
C GLN A 52 3.27 -13.36 10.43
N ARG A 53 4.01 -14.00 9.52
CA ARG A 53 4.32 -13.43 8.20
C ARG A 53 3.06 -13.25 7.37
N ASP A 54 2.17 -14.23 7.39
CA ASP A 54 0.92 -14.19 6.63
C ASP A 54 -0.03 -13.11 7.17
N VAL A 55 -0.11 -12.92 8.49
CA VAL A 55 -0.87 -11.83 9.12
C VAL A 55 -0.30 -10.47 8.72
N GLN A 56 1.02 -10.29 8.75
CA GLN A 56 1.64 -9.03 8.32
C GLN A 56 1.38 -8.74 6.85
N GLN A 57 1.45 -9.77 5.99
CA GLN A 57 1.16 -9.61 4.57
C GLN A 57 -0.31 -9.24 4.35
N THR A 58 -1.22 -9.96 5.00
CA THR A 58 -2.67 -9.69 4.92
C THR A 58 -2.98 -8.27 5.38
N GLN A 59 -2.33 -7.78 6.43
CA GLN A 59 -2.52 -6.40 6.90
C GLN A 59 -2.10 -5.37 5.84
N ARG A 60 -0.97 -5.59 5.14
CA ARG A 60 -0.55 -4.71 4.04
C ARG A 60 -1.52 -4.78 2.87
N ASP A 61 -1.99 -5.98 2.51
CA ASP A 61 -2.92 -6.18 1.41
C ASP A 61 -4.26 -5.48 1.70
N VAL A 62 -4.78 -5.60 2.92
CA VAL A 62 -6.01 -4.89 3.35
C VAL A 62 -5.83 -3.38 3.28
N GLN A 63 -4.69 -2.84 3.73
CA GLN A 63 -4.40 -1.41 3.63
C GLN A 63 -4.33 -0.95 2.17
N HIS A 64 -3.71 -1.76 1.30
CA HIS A 64 -3.61 -1.47 -0.13
C HIS A 64 -4.99 -1.47 -0.81
N ILE A 65 -5.81 -2.49 -0.56
CA ILE A 65 -7.17 -2.59 -1.10
C ILE A 65 -8.01 -1.39 -0.63
N ARG A 66 -7.89 -1.00 0.64
CA ARG A 66 -8.61 0.17 1.16
C ARG A 66 -8.21 1.45 0.44
N ALA A 67 -6.92 1.68 0.23
CA ALA A 67 -6.45 2.83 -0.53
C ALA A 67 -6.99 2.83 -1.98
N GLU A 68 -7.04 1.68 -2.64
CA GLU A 68 -7.63 1.56 -3.98
C GLU A 68 -9.15 1.82 -3.99
N LEU A 69 -9.88 1.36 -2.97
CA LEU A 69 -11.31 1.63 -2.81
C LEU A 69 -11.58 3.13 -2.57
N ASP A 70 -10.72 3.80 -1.82
CA ASP A 70 -10.84 5.24 -1.57
C ASP A 70 -10.59 6.06 -2.85
N LEU A 71 -9.78 5.55 -3.78
CA LEU A 71 -9.49 6.18 -5.08
C LEU A 71 -10.55 5.90 -6.16
N LEU A 72 -11.35 4.86 -6.00
CA LEU A 72 -12.30 4.39 -7.03
C LEU A 72 -13.30 5.46 -7.49
N PRO A 73 -13.94 6.26 -6.61
CA PRO A 73 -14.84 7.33 -7.04
C PRO A 73 -14.15 8.35 -7.95
N VAL A 74 -12.90 8.72 -7.60
CA VAL A 74 -12.09 9.65 -8.39
C VAL A 74 -11.74 9.05 -9.75
N LYS A 75 -11.28 7.80 -9.77
CA LYS A 75 -10.95 7.09 -11.01
C LYS A 75 -12.15 6.98 -11.95
N LEU A 76 -13.33 6.64 -11.42
CA LEU A 76 -14.55 6.52 -12.22
C LEU A 76 -15.01 7.86 -12.79
N TYR A 77 -14.97 8.93 -11.98
CA TYR A 77 -15.28 10.28 -12.44
C TYR A 77 -14.32 10.71 -13.55
N ASN A 78 -13.02 10.62 -13.26
CA ASN A 78 -11.97 11.05 -14.18
C ASN A 78 -11.91 10.21 -15.45
N ALA A 79 -12.37 8.95 -15.46
CA ALA A 79 -12.45 8.10 -16.64
C ALA A 79 -13.57 8.55 -17.59
N GLY A 80 -14.66 9.10 -17.06
CA GLY A 80 -15.76 9.69 -17.82
C GLY A 80 -15.46 11.10 -18.35
N ALA A 81 -14.54 11.83 -17.71
CA ALA A 81 -14.22 13.20 -18.06
C ALA A 81 -13.72 13.35 -19.51
N ARG A 82 -14.03 14.48 -20.16
CA ARG A 82 -13.49 14.85 -21.47
C ARG A 82 -12.09 15.46 -21.34
N GLU A 83 -11.44 15.70 -22.47
CA GLU A 83 -10.05 16.16 -22.51
C GLU A 83 -9.79 17.48 -21.75
N HIS A 84 -10.75 18.42 -21.82
CA HIS A 84 -10.70 19.73 -21.19
C HIS A 84 -11.54 19.83 -19.91
N GLU A 85 -12.22 18.76 -19.51
CA GLU A 85 -13.01 18.76 -18.28
C GLU A 85 -12.09 18.70 -17.05
N PRO A 86 -12.48 19.35 -15.94
CA PRO A 86 -11.69 19.34 -14.72
C PRO A 86 -11.47 17.92 -14.17
N LEU A 87 -10.22 17.59 -13.84
CA LEU A 87 -9.90 16.39 -13.08
C LEU A 87 -10.26 16.59 -11.60
N VAL A 88 -10.77 15.53 -10.99
CA VAL A 88 -10.97 15.44 -9.55
C VAL A 88 -9.77 14.74 -8.94
N PHE A 89 -9.38 15.18 -7.75
CA PHE A 89 -8.25 14.62 -7.01
C PHE A 89 -8.71 13.94 -5.72
N PRO A 90 -7.97 12.95 -5.23
CA PRO A 90 -8.22 12.35 -3.92
C PRO A 90 -8.17 13.38 -2.78
N PRO A 91 -8.92 13.15 -1.69
CA PRO A 91 -8.84 14.01 -0.52
C PRO A 91 -7.44 13.99 0.10
N GLY A 92 -6.98 15.13 0.61
CA GLY A 92 -5.65 15.27 1.22
C GLY A 92 -4.52 15.60 0.26
N VAL A 93 -4.80 15.67 -1.05
CA VAL A 93 -3.86 16.19 -2.04
C VAL A 93 -3.74 17.70 -1.87
N ALA A 94 -2.57 18.18 -1.43
CA ALA A 94 -2.32 19.59 -1.21
C ALA A 94 -2.21 20.36 -2.53
N VAL A 95 -2.85 21.53 -2.60
CA VAL A 95 -2.63 22.50 -3.68
C VAL A 95 -1.24 23.12 -3.47
N ALA A 96 -0.26 22.70 -4.25
CA ALA A 96 1.13 23.15 -4.14
C ALA A 96 1.71 23.47 -5.53
N HIS A 97 2.89 24.11 -5.54
CA HIS A 97 3.59 24.48 -6.78
C HIS A 97 4.68 23.45 -7.12
N PRO A 98 4.83 23.04 -8.40
CA PRO A 98 3.95 23.35 -9.52
C PRO A 98 2.55 22.71 -9.37
N PRO A 99 1.50 23.35 -9.92
CA PRO A 99 0.14 22.88 -9.77
C PRO A 99 -0.07 21.51 -10.40
N LEU A 100 -1.02 20.76 -9.85
CA LEU A 100 -1.52 19.54 -10.46
C LEU A 100 -2.26 19.85 -11.76
N PRO A 101 -2.25 18.92 -12.75
CA PRO A 101 -2.88 19.16 -14.03
C PRO A 101 -4.39 19.33 -13.87
N THR A 102 -4.94 20.43 -14.35
CA THR A 102 -6.36 20.75 -14.21
C THR A 102 -7.24 19.84 -15.07
N ASN A 103 -6.72 19.35 -16.19
CA ASN A 103 -7.43 18.51 -17.15
C ASN A 103 -6.49 17.50 -17.83
N ARG A 104 -7.03 16.57 -18.63
CA ARG A 104 -6.24 15.52 -19.30
C ARG A 104 -5.27 16.09 -20.34
N ARG A 105 -5.66 17.15 -21.05
CA ARG A 105 -4.78 17.80 -22.03
C ARG A 105 -3.53 18.35 -21.35
N GLU A 106 -3.70 18.99 -20.21
CA GLU A 106 -2.59 19.52 -19.41
C GLU A 106 -1.68 18.38 -18.93
N LEU A 107 -2.26 17.31 -18.37
CA LEU A 107 -1.52 16.11 -17.97
C LEU A 107 -0.70 15.52 -19.13
N GLY A 108 -1.29 15.48 -20.33
CA GLY A 108 -0.61 15.01 -21.55
C GLY A 108 0.58 15.87 -21.99
N ASN A 109 0.64 17.14 -21.54
CA ASN A 109 1.67 18.10 -21.93
C ASN A 109 2.72 18.39 -20.84
N MET A 110 2.53 17.91 -19.61
CA MET A 110 3.43 18.17 -18.49
C MET A 110 4.87 17.74 -18.75
N THR A 111 5.83 18.60 -18.45
CA THR A 111 7.27 18.29 -18.45
C THR A 111 7.63 17.22 -17.40
N ILE A 112 8.84 16.68 -17.49
CA ILE A 112 9.32 15.70 -16.51
C ILE A 112 9.35 16.26 -15.08
N ALA A 113 9.75 17.54 -14.91
CA ALA A 113 9.82 18.19 -13.61
C ALA A 113 8.41 18.36 -13.00
N GLU A 114 7.44 18.80 -13.80
CA GLU A 114 6.04 18.91 -13.37
C GLU A 114 5.48 17.53 -13.02
N CYS A 115 5.77 16.50 -13.82
CA CYS A 115 5.32 15.14 -13.54
C CYS A 115 5.95 14.57 -12.25
N GLN A 116 7.20 14.90 -11.95
CA GLN A 116 7.84 14.49 -10.70
C GLN A 116 7.18 15.16 -9.49
N ALA A 117 6.93 16.46 -9.56
CA ALA A 117 6.25 17.20 -8.51
C ALA A 117 4.81 16.74 -8.30
N ALA A 118 4.02 16.61 -9.36
CA ALA A 118 2.64 16.12 -9.28
C ALA A 118 2.57 14.73 -8.64
N ALA A 119 3.47 13.84 -9.03
CA ALA A 119 3.50 12.52 -8.45
C ALA A 119 3.97 12.50 -6.99
N ALA A 120 4.83 13.43 -6.56
CA ALA A 120 5.13 13.62 -5.14
C ALA A 120 3.89 14.09 -4.37
N HIS A 121 3.09 15.00 -4.92
CA HIS A 121 1.82 15.44 -4.32
C HIS A 121 0.78 14.31 -4.22
N LEU A 122 0.80 13.38 -5.17
CA LEU A 122 -0.07 12.19 -5.18
C LEU A 122 0.48 11.01 -4.36
N GLY A 123 1.65 11.15 -3.73
CA GLY A 123 2.29 10.07 -2.97
C GLY A 123 2.71 8.88 -3.84
N LEU A 124 2.93 9.10 -5.15
CA LEU A 124 3.32 8.05 -6.09
C LEU A 124 4.79 7.67 -5.94
N PRO A 125 5.13 6.38 -6.14
CA PRO A 125 6.51 5.91 -6.06
C PRO A 125 7.43 6.68 -7.01
N VAL A 126 8.64 7.00 -6.57
CA VAL A 126 9.65 7.64 -7.42
C VAL A 126 10.08 6.64 -8.51
N LEU A 127 10.03 7.07 -9.78
CA LEU A 127 10.55 6.28 -10.90
C LEU A 127 12.05 6.53 -11.07
N GLN A 128 12.72 5.64 -11.80
CA GLN A 128 14.17 5.75 -12.04
C GLN A 128 14.52 7.06 -12.77
N PRO A 129 15.72 7.64 -12.57
CA PRO A 129 16.09 8.93 -13.13
C PRO A 129 16.03 9.01 -14.68
N ASN A 130 16.18 7.88 -15.35
CA ASN A 130 16.12 7.72 -16.81
C ASN A 130 14.72 7.43 -17.36
N THR A 131 13.69 7.50 -16.51
CA THR A 131 12.31 7.21 -16.93
C THR A 131 11.81 8.27 -17.92
N LEU A 132 11.14 7.82 -18.97
CA LEU A 132 10.57 8.73 -19.96
C LEU A 132 9.42 9.54 -19.32
N VAL A 133 9.29 10.80 -19.74
CA VAL A 133 8.17 11.65 -19.30
C VAL A 133 6.81 11.00 -19.62
N ALA A 134 6.71 10.27 -20.72
CA ALA A 134 5.50 9.55 -21.11
C ALA A 134 5.10 8.48 -20.08
N ASP A 135 6.06 7.75 -19.51
CA ASP A 135 5.78 6.73 -18.50
C ASP A 135 5.31 7.38 -17.19
N ARG A 136 5.90 8.52 -16.83
CA ARG A 136 5.46 9.27 -15.63
C ARG A 136 4.05 9.85 -15.82
N ARG A 137 3.75 10.43 -16.99
CA ARG A 137 2.40 10.89 -17.34
C ARG A 137 1.40 9.75 -17.29
N ARG A 138 1.76 8.57 -17.82
CA ARG A 138 0.93 7.36 -17.77
C ARG A 138 0.67 6.91 -16.33
N GLN A 139 1.69 6.87 -15.48
CA GLN A 139 1.51 6.48 -14.08
C GLN A 139 0.54 7.42 -13.32
N ILE A 140 0.66 8.74 -13.54
CA ILE A 140 -0.26 9.72 -12.95
C ILE A 140 -1.67 9.53 -13.51
N ALA A 141 -1.79 9.34 -14.83
CA ALA A 141 -3.06 9.07 -15.51
C ALA A 141 -3.75 7.81 -14.97
N GLU A 142 -3.01 6.71 -14.79
CA GLU A 142 -3.51 5.46 -14.25
C GLU A 142 -3.97 5.61 -12.79
N HIS A 143 -3.18 6.31 -11.96
CA HIS A 143 -3.54 6.56 -10.57
C HIS A 143 -4.82 7.40 -10.45
N LEU A 144 -4.98 8.41 -11.30
CA LEU A 144 -6.15 9.29 -11.31
C LEU A 144 -7.34 8.72 -12.10
N GLY A 145 -7.17 7.63 -12.85
CA GLY A 145 -8.19 7.11 -13.77
C GLY A 145 -8.46 8.00 -14.98
N ALA A 146 -7.46 8.76 -15.44
CA ALA A 146 -7.56 9.74 -16.51
C ALA A 146 -6.74 9.29 -17.75
N PRO A 147 -7.19 8.26 -18.50
CA PRO A 147 -6.39 7.66 -19.55
C PRO A 147 -6.00 8.66 -20.64
N LEU A 148 -4.71 8.72 -20.95
CA LEU A 148 -4.17 9.52 -22.04
C LEU A 148 -4.39 8.75 -23.35
N ARG A 149 -5.07 9.38 -24.30
CA ARG A 149 -5.36 8.83 -25.63
C ARG A 149 -4.46 9.47 -26.68
#